data_AF-A0A1Y1N5T6-F1
#
_entry.id   AF-A0A1Y1N5T6-F1
#
_cell.length_a   1.000
_cell.length_b   1.000
_cell.length_c   1.000
_cell.angle_alpha   90.00
_cell.angle_beta   90.00
_cell.angle_gamma   90.00
#
_symmetry.space_group_name_H-M   'P 1'
#
loop_
_entity.id
_entity.type
_entity.pdbx_description
1 polymer ?
#
loop_
_entity_poly.entity_id
_entity_poly.type
_entity_poly.pdbx_seq_one_letter_code
_entity_poly.pdbx_strand_id
1 'polypeptide(L)'
;MLKALKEVKKRFDKPGPPLLNPVSDMKIKDPEFLEVVKKIEHLEKKMYEHPMHDDPSLSEEYSRYEKKVICEDELAVAKQKLSEAKSVLQLDELKCRKRVLRRLGFCSNADVIELKGRVGCELSSSDELLLTEMIFNGVFGQLTPAQCCAILSCFVCDEKCSEAPKLCEDLSGPLRQMQEMARRIAKVSNEARLDLDEESYVEKFKPSLMDVVFAWCNGAVFSELCKMTDIFEGSIIRCMRRLEELLRQMVQASKTIGNTDLEDKFNTAIKIIKRDIVFASSLYL
;
A
#
# COMPACT_ATOMS: atom_id res chain seq x y z
N MET A 1 62.51 18.26 -10.18
CA MET A 1 61.25 18.46 -9.42
C MET A 1 61.38 18.07 -7.95
N LEU A 2 61.77 16.83 -7.62
CA LEU A 2 61.94 16.35 -6.23
C LEU A 2 62.93 17.18 -5.36
N LYS A 3 64.05 17.66 -5.93
CA LYS A 3 64.97 18.56 -5.21
C LYS A 3 64.35 19.92 -4.87
N ALA A 4 63.56 20.49 -5.80
CA ALA A 4 62.89 21.78 -5.60
C ALA A 4 61.78 21.68 -4.54
N LEU A 5 61.00 20.59 -4.54
CA LEU A 5 59.99 20.34 -3.50
C LEU A 5 60.62 20.12 -2.12
N LYS A 6 61.76 19.42 -2.04
CA LYS A 6 62.53 19.27 -0.79
C LYS A 6 63.06 20.61 -0.27
N GLU A 7 63.51 21.48 -1.17
CA GLU A 7 63.99 22.81 -0.81
C GLU A 7 62.85 23.72 -0.30
N VAL A 8 61.68 23.68 -0.96
CA VAL A 8 60.48 24.38 -0.48
C VAL A 8 60.06 23.84 0.88
N LYS A 9 60.00 22.52 1.06
CA LYS A 9 59.67 21.91 2.35
C LYS A 9 60.66 22.31 3.44
N LYS A 10 61.96 22.35 3.13
CA LYS A 10 63.02 22.78 4.06
C LYS A 10 62.90 24.26 4.44
N ARG A 11 62.47 25.12 3.51
CA ARG A 11 62.26 26.56 3.76
C ARG A 11 60.99 26.85 4.54
N PHE A 12 59.99 25.97 4.47
CA PHE A 12 58.65 26.17 5.03
C PHE A 12 58.21 24.98 5.92
N ASP A 13 59.10 24.49 6.80
CA ASP A 13 58.97 23.19 7.46
C ASP A 13 57.74 23.08 8.40
N LYS A 14 57.41 24.13 9.17
CA LYS A 14 56.11 24.36 9.83
C LYS A 14 55.86 25.88 9.92
N PRO A 15 54.67 26.41 9.56
CA PRO A 15 53.38 25.74 9.35
C PRO A 15 53.14 25.15 7.94
N GLY A 16 54.07 25.29 7.01
CA GLY A 16 53.92 24.86 5.61
C GLY A 16 54.09 26.01 4.61
N PRO A 17 54.04 25.73 3.29
CA PRO A 17 54.08 26.78 2.27
C PRO A 17 52.87 27.72 2.39
N PRO A 18 53.00 29.00 2.03
CA PRO A 18 51.90 29.96 2.10
C PRO A 18 50.75 29.53 1.17
N LEU A 19 49.54 29.53 1.70
CA LEU A 19 48.33 29.22 0.96
C LEU A 19 47.76 30.49 0.32
N LEU A 20 47.09 30.34 -0.82
CA LEU A 20 46.36 31.43 -1.46
C LEU A 20 45.10 31.73 -0.66
N ASN A 21 44.91 32.99 -0.29
CA ASN A 21 43.71 33.44 0.40
C ASN A 21 42.53 33.50 -0.59
N PRO A 22 41.42 32.80 -0.30
CA PRO A 22 40.27 32.75 -1.20
C PRO A 22 39.64 34.13 -1.52
N VAL A 23 39.71 35.08 -0.60
CA VAL A 23 39.12 36.42 -0.72
C VAL A 23 40.13 37.40 -1.33
N SER A 24 41.34 37.50 -0.78
CA SER A 24 42.32 38.50 -1.22
C SER A 24 43.05 38.10 -2.48
N ASP A 25 43.37 36.81 -2.67
CA ASP A 25 44.25 36.36 -3.75
C ASP A 25 43.43 35.76 -4.91
N MET A 26 42.43 34.94 -4.58
CA MET A 26 41.54 34.32 -5.58
C MET A 26 40.31 35.17 -5.94
N LYS A 27 40.11 36.30 -5.24
CA LYS A 27 39.06 37.32 -5.52
C LYS A 27 37.63 36.77 -5.50
N ILE A 28 37.34 35.78 -4.65
CA ILE A 28 35.98 35.28 -4.45
C ILE A 28 35.17 36.33 -3.66
N LYS A 29 34.06 36.81 -4.24
CA LYS A 29 33.22 37.89 -3.70
C LYS A 29 31.78 37.48 -3.42
N ASP A 30 31.50 36.17 -3.47
CA ASP A 30 30.17 35.66 -3.22
C ASP A 30 29.72 36.00 -1.77
N PRO A 31 28.54 36.63 -1.57
CA PRO A 31 28.09 37.03 -0.24
C PRO A 31 27.96 35.87 0.75
N GLU A 32 27.46 34.70 0.31
CA GLU A 32 27.31 33.52 1.18
C GLU A 32 28.67 32.99 1.60
N PHE A 33 29.63 32.96 0.66
CA PHE A 33 31.00 32.58 0.95
C PHE A 33 31.66 33.50 1.99
N LEU A 34 31.52 34.81 1.84
CA LEU A 34 32.10 35.77 2.79
C LEU A 34 31.52 35.63 4.20
N GLU A 35 30.23 35.29 4.32
CA GLU A 35 29.61 35.01 5.62
C GLU A 35 30.14 33.72 6.26
N VAL A 36 30.40 32.67 5.46
CA VAL A 36 31.04 31.45 5.96
C VAL A 36 32.46 31.73 6.45
N VAL A 37 33.25 32.51 5.72
CA VAL A 37 34.62 32.88 6.14
C VAL A 37 34.59 33.63 7.48
N LYS A 38 33.71 34.61 7.64
CA LYS A 38 33.53 35.31 8.93
C LYS A 38 33.13 34.37 10.07
N LYS A 39 32.26 33.39 9.80
CA LYS A 39 31.86 32.38 10.79
C LYS A 39 33.04 31.51 11.19
N ILE A 40 33.88 31.10 10.25
CA ILE A 40 35.10 30.33 10.52
C ILE A 40 36.02 31.14 11.44
N GLU A 41 36.33 32.39 11.08
CA GLU A 41 37.19 33.26 11.90
C GLU A 41 36.66 33.43 13.32
N HIS A 42 35.34 33.61 13.47
CA HIS A 42 34.69 33.71 14.78
C HIS A 42 34.76 32.42 15.59
N LEU A 43 34.58 31.26 14.96
CA LEU A 43 34.67 29.95 15.62
C LEU A 43 36.10 29.60 15.98
N GLU A 44 37.07 29.90 15.12
CA GLU A 44 38.50 29.74 15.41
C GLU A 44 38.91 30.58 16.62
N LYS A 45 38.50 31.85 16.65
CA LYS A 45 38.74 32.71 17.81
C LYS A 45 38.19 32.10 19.11
N LYS A 46 36.95 31.62 19.08
CA LYS A 46 36.35 30.93 20.24
C LYS A 46 37.08 29.64 20.61
N MET A 47 37.58 28.90 19.63
CA MET A 47 38.35 27.68 19.85
C MET A 47 39.66 27.99 20.57
N TYR A 48 40.41 29.01 20.13
CA TYR A 48 41.67 29.44 20.77
C TYR A 48 41.45 30.06 22.16
N GLU A 49 40.34 30.77 22.37
CA GLU A 49 39.98 31.35 23.68
C GLU A 49 39.51 30.28 24.71
N HIS A 50 39.16 29.08 24.26
CA HIS A 50 38.63 28.05 25.14
C HIS A 50 39.74 27.45 26.03
N PRO A 51 39.55 27.32 27.36
CA PRO A 51 40.59 26.86 28.29
C PRO A 51 41.20 25.50 27.94
N MET A 52 40.43 24.62 27.31
CA MET A 52 40.90 23.28 26.90
C MET A 52 41.80 23.30 25.65
N HIS A 53 41.95 24.42 24.93
CA HIS A 53 42.75 24.47 23.70
C HIS A 53 44.22 24.10 23.94
N ASP A 54 44.77 24.64 25.03
CA ASP A 54 46.16 24.42 25.45
C ASP A 54 46.30 23.34 26.52
N ASP A 55 45.20 22.69 26.93
CA ASP A 55 45.21 21.68 27.99
C ASP A 55 45.76 20.33 27.47
N PRO A 56 46.84 19.78 28.05
CA PRO A 56 47.40 18.50 27.64
C PRO A 56 46.43 17.32 27.75
N SER A 57 45.41 17.42 28.62
CA SER A 57 44.38 16.40 28.83
C SER A 57 43.26 16.42 27.78
N LEU A 58 43.22 17.43 26.89
CA LEU A 58 42.18 17.61 25.87
C LEU A 58 41.95 16.32 25.08
N SER A 59 43.01 15.64 24.64
CA SER A 59 42.90 14.41 23.83
C SER A 59 42.15 13.29 24.58
N GLU A 60 42.44 13.12 25.87
CA GLU A 60 41.82 12.09 26.69
C GLU A 60 40.37 12.45 27.04
N GLU A 61 40.14 13.68 27.50
CA GLU A 61 38.81 14.15 27.88
C GLU A 61 37.87 14.27 26.66
N TYR A 62 38.39 14.65 25.50
CA TYR A 62 37.62 14.66 24.25
C TYR A 62 37.21 13.24 23.85
N SER A 63 38.11 12.24 23.95
CA SER A 63 37.76 10.85 23.66
C SER A 63 36.71 10.28 24.64
N ARG A 64 36.77 10.68 25.91
CA ARG A 64 35.75 10.32 26.91
C ARG A 64 34.41 10.97 26.60
N TYR A 65 34.42 12.25 26.23
CA TYR A 65 33.23 12.99 25.85
C TYR A 65 32.59 12.43 24.56
N GLU A 66 33.39 12.10 23.55
CA GLU A 66 32.94 11.46 22.32
C GLU A 66 32.20 10.15 22.60
N LYS A 67 32.78 9.27 23.43
CA LYS A 67 32.11 8.03 23.86
C LYS A 67 30.80 8.30 24.58
N LYS A 68 30.76 9.32 25.45
CA LYS A 68 29.53 9.72 26.14
C LYS A 68 28.45 10.15 25.14
N VAL A 69 28.78 10.99 24.16
CA VAL A 69 27.83 11.45 23.13
C VAL A 69 27.30 10.28 22.32
N ILE A 70 28.16 9.36 21.89
CA ILE A 70 27.73 8.13 21.18
C ILE A 70 26.74 7.34 22.04
N CYS A 71 27.04 7.12 23.32
CA CYS A 71 26.12 6.42 24.22
C CYS A 71 24.80 7.19 24.45
N GLU A 72 24.82 8.52 24.48
CA GLU A 72 23.61 9.35 24.58
C GLU A 72 22.74 9.23 23.32
N ASP A 73 23.33 9.21 22.14
CA ASP A 73 22.65 9.00 20.86
C ASP A 73 22.06 7.58 20.77
N GLU A 74 22.84 6.57 21.14
CA GLU A 74 22.37 5.18 21.22
C GLU A 74 21.20 5.03 22.20
N LEU A 75 21.28 5.70 23.35
CA LEU A 75 20.20 5.72 24.33
C LEU A 75 18.96 6.41 23.80
N ALA A 76 19.09 7.53 23.08
CA ALA A 76 17.97 8.23 22.47
C ALA A 76 17.26 7.34 21.44
N VAL A 77 18.02 6.68 20.56
CA VAL A 77 17.49 5.72 19.58
C VAL A 77 16.83 4.54 20.28
N ALA A 78 17.46 3.97 21.30
CA ALA A 78 16.91 2.84 22.06
C ALA A 78 15.61 3.22 22.79
N LYS A 79 15.53 4.42 23.38
CA LYS A 79 14.31 4.95 24.01
C LYS A 79 13.19 5.14 22.99
N GLN A 80 13.49 5.66 21.80
CA GLN A 80 12.51 5.80 20.73
C GLN A 80 11.98 4.43 20.31
N LYS A 81 12.87 3.47 20.03
CA LYS A 81 12.47 2.08 19.69
C LYS A 81 11.63 1.43 20.78
N LEU A 82 11.98 1.63 22.05
CA LEU A 82 11.21 1.12 23.17
C LEU A 82 9.81 1.76 23.23
N SER A 83 9.71 3.06 22.95
CA SER A 83 8.43 3.78 22.89
C SER A 83 7.56 3.26 21.75
N GLU A 84 8.13 3.08 20.55
CA GLU A 84 7.44 2.51 19.39
C GLU A 84 6.96 1.08 19.65
N ALA A 85 7.82 0.23 20.23
CA ALA A 85 7.49 -1.16 20.56
C ALA A 85 6.43 -1.28 21.67
N LYS A 86 6.40 -0.34 22.62
CA LYS A 86 5.32 -0.23 23.61
C LYS A 86 4.08 0.48 23.08
N SER A 87 4.21 1.21 21.97
CA SER A 87 3.11 1.98 21.43
C SER A 87 2.02 1.03 20.96
N VAL A 88 0.82 1.37 21.34
CA VAL A 88 -0.36 0.57 21.08
C VAL A 88 -0.93 0.91 19.71
N LEU A 89 -0.06 0.98 18.69
CA LEU A 89 -0.42 1.33 17.31
C LEU A 89 -1.62 0.52 16.81
N GLN A 90 -1.67 -0.77 17.17
CA GLN A 90 -2.78 -1.64 16.80
C GLN A 90 -4.12 -1.26 17.45
N LEU A 91 -4.14 -0.66 18.65
CA LEU A 91 -5.42 -0.23 19.25
C LEU A 91 -5.96 1.05 18.62
N ASP A 92 -5.11 1.97 18.18
CA ASP A 92 -5.58 3.18 17.52
C ASP A 92 -6.12 2.88 16.13
N GLU A 93 -5.42 2.02 15.37
CA GLU A 93 -5.95 1.52 14.11
C GLU A 93 -7.26 0.72 14.33
N LEU A 94 -7.32 -0.14 15.35
CA LEU A 94 -8.54 -0.88 15.69
C LEU A 94 -9.71 0.06 16.01
N LYS A 95 -9.47 1.15 16.74
CA LYS A 95 -10.50 2.18 17.00
C LYS A 95 -10.98 2.83 15.72
N CYS A 96 -10.07 3.14 14.78
CA CYS A 96 -10.43 3.70 13.47
C CYS A 96 -11.25 2.70 12.65
N ARG A 97 -10.82 1.43 12.55
CA ARG A 97 -11.58 0.36 11.88
C ARG A 97 -12.96 0.12 12.50
N LYS A 98 -13.07 0.08 13.83
CA LYS A 98 -14.37 0.01 14.53
C LYS A 98 -15.29 1.17 14.15
N ARG A 99 -14.75 2.38 14.01
CA ARG A 99 -15.54 3.55 13.59
C ARG A 99 -16.10 3.38 12.18
N VAL A 100 -15.34 2.79 11.26
CA VAL A 100 -15.82 2.43 9.91
C VAL A 100 -16.95 1.41 9.99
N LEU A 101 -16.73 0.31 10.71
CA LEU A 101 -17.73 -0.75 10.88
C LEU A 101 -19.05 -0.22 11.47
N ARG A 102 -18.99 0.66 12.46
CA ARG A 102 -20.19 1.31 13.04
C ARG A 102 -20.89 2.22 12.04
N ARG A 103 -20.14 3.01 11.27
CA ARG A 103 -20.69 3.94 10.26
C ARG A 103 -21.35 3.22 9.08
N LEU A 104 -20.81 2.07 8.68
CA LEU A 104 -21.38 1.24 7.62
C LEU A 104 -22.50 0.31 8.12
N GLY A 105 -22.70 0.23 9.45
CA GLY A 105 -23.75 -0.57 10.07
C GLY A 105 -23.42 -2.06 10.21
N PHE A 106 -22.13 -2.42 10.21
CA PHE A 106 -21.65 -3.78 10.47
C PHE A 106 -21.70 -4.13 11.97
N CYS A 107 -21.58 -3.12 12.84
CA CYS A 107 -21.78 -3.24 14.27
C CYS A 107 -22.48 -2.01 14.84
N SER A 108 -23.11 -2.16 16.01
CA SER A 108 -23.75 -1.07 16.75
C SER A 108 -22.72 -0.18 17.47
N ASN A 109 -23.19 0.94 18.02
CA ASN A 109 -22.36 1.82 18.86
C ASN A 109 -21.79 1.13 20.11
N ALA A 110 -22.40 0.02 20.54
CA ALA A 110 -21.94 -0.81 21.65
C ALA A 110 -21.00 -1.95 21.21
N ASP A 111 -20.48 -1.91 19.97
CA ASP A 111 -19.64 -2.96 19.37
C ASP A 111 -20.32 -4.34 19.26
N VAL A 112 -21.66 -4.36 19.20
CA VAL A 112 -22.42 -5.59 18.96
C VAL A 112 -22.55 -5.81 17.45
N ILE A 113 -22.25 -7.02 16.98
CA ILE A 113 -22.33 -7.36 15.55
C ILE A 113 -23.78 -7.33 15.04
N GLU A 114 -23.98 -6.65 13.91
CA GLU A 114 -25.28 -6.54 13.23
C GLU A 114 -25.40 -7.55 12.09
N LEU A 115 -26.56 -7.61 11.43
CA LEU A 115 -26.79 -8.53 10.32
C LEU A 115 -25.75 -8.35 9.19
N LYS A 116 -25.43 -7.11 8.80
CA LYS A 116 -24.35 -6.83 7.83
C LYS A 116 -23.01 -7.41 8.29
N GLY A 117 -22.68 -7.27 9.56
CA GLY A 117 -21.47 -7.85 10.14
C GLY A 117 -21.43 -9.37 10.02
N ARG A 118 -22.53 -10.05 10.33
CA ARG A 118 -22.64 -11.52 10.21
C ARG A 118 -22.46 -11.98 8.77
N VAL A 119 -23.06 -11.27 7.82
CA VAL A 119 -22.90 -11.55 6.38
C VAL A 119 -21.46 -11.35 5.94
N GLY A 120 -20.82 -10.27 6.38
CA GLY A 120 -19.41 -10.02 6.10
C GLY A 120 -18.50 -11.11 6.63
N CYS A 121 -18.84 -11.75 7.75
CA CYS A 121 -18.07 -12.88 8.29
C CYS A 121 -18.10 -14.15 7.41
N GLU A 122 -19.06 -14.29 6.49
CA GLU A 122 -19.12 -15.41 5.55
C GLU A 122 -18.20 -15.22 4.33
N LEU A 123 -17.66 -14.01 4.16
CA LEU A 123 -16.81 -13.62 3.04
C LEU A 123 -15.36 -13.57 3.49
N SER A 124 -14.50 -14.40 2.89
CA SER A 124 -13.07 -14.45 3.24
C SER A 124 -12.13 -14.44 2.03
N SER A 125 -12.63 -14.71 0.83
CA SER A 125 -11.82 -14.76 -0.40
C SER A 125 -11.62 -13.40 -1.07
N SER A 126 -12.26 -12.33 -0.60
CA SER A 126 -12.32 -11.01 -1.25
C SER A 126 -12.74 -9.91 -0.25
N ASP A 127 -12.79 -8.65 -0.68
CA ASP A 127 -13.16 -7.50 0.16
C ASP A 127 -14.60 -7.65 0.71
N GLU A 128 -14.68 -7.96 1.99
CA GLU A 128 -15.92 -8.28 2.70
C GLU A 128 -16.83 -7.06 2.89
N LEU A 129 -16.26 -5.84 2.97
CA LEU A 129 -17.04 -4.62 3.18
C LEU A 129 -17.82 -4.27 1.91
N LEU A 130 -17.13 -4.23 0.77
CA LEU A 130 -17.74 -3.85 -0.50
C LEU A 130 -18.77 -4.89 -0.95
N LEU A 131 -18.45 -6.18 -0.88
CA LEU A 131 -19.39 -7.24 -1.25
C LEU A 131 -20.64 -7.23 -0.38
N THR A 132 -20.49 -7.06 0.93
CA THR A 132 -21.64 -6.95 1.84
C THR A 132 -22.47 -5.72 1.50
N GLU A 133 -21.87 -4.55 1.30
CA GLU A 133 -22.61 -3.36 0.88
C GLU A 133 -23.37 -3.60 -0.44
N MET A 134 -22.76 -4.27 -1.42
CA MET A 134 -23.40 -4.57 -2.71
C MET A 134 -24.61 -5.50 -2.56
N ILE A 135 -24.54 -6.48 -1.66
CA ILE A 135 -25.69 -7.35 -1.34
C ILE A 135 -26.82 -6.51 -0.73
N PHE A 136 -26.52 -5.69 0.28
CA PHE A 136 -27.54 -4.91 1.01
C PHE A 136 -28.11 -3.74 0.19
N ASN A 137 -27.37 -3.20 -0.77
CA ASN A 137 -27.89 -2.23 -1.74
C ASN A 137 -28.65 -2.88 -2.90
N GLY A 138 -28.79 -4.20 -2.90
CA GLY A 138 -29.61 -4.92 -3.88
C GLY A 138 -29.01 -5.02 -5.27
N VAL A 139 -27.70 -4.78 -5.44
CA VAL A 139 -27.02 -4.79 -6.76
C VAL A 139 -27.26 -6.12 -7.47
N PHE A 140 -27.06 -7.25 -6.78
CA PHE A 140 -27.21 -8.59 -7.35
C PHE A 140 -28.66 -8.99 -7.63
N GLY A 141 -29.65 -8.27 -7.10
CA GLY A 141 -31.07 -8.58 -7.29
C GLY A 141 -31.50 -8.48 -8.75
N GLN A 142 -31.00 -7.47 -9.47
CA GLN A 142 -31.37 -7.18 -10.86
C GLN A 142 -30.49 -7.89 -11.89
N LEU A 143 -29.38 -8.50 -11.47
CA LEU A 143 -28.42 -9.14 -12.37
C LEU A 143 -28.82 -10.58 -12.69
N THR A 144 -28.49 -11.01 -13.90
CA THR A 144 -28.50 -12.43 -14.28
C THR A 144 -27.36 -13.19 -13.59
N PRO A 145 -27.41 -14.53 -13.50
CA PRO A 145 -26.29 -15.33 -12.98
C PRO A 145 -24.96 -15.06 -13.70
N ALA A 146 -25.00 -14.89 -15.03
CA ALA A 146 -23.80 -14.57 -15.83
C ALA A 146 -23.24 -13.18 -15.50
N GLN A 147 -24.11 -12.16 -15.35
CA GLN A 147 -23.69 -10.82 -14.92
C GLN A 147 -23.13 -10.83 -13.47
N CYS A 148 -23.67 -11.66 -12.59
CA CYS A 148 -23.13 -11.85 -11.24
C CYS A 148 -21.70 -12.41 -11.28
N CYS A 149 -21.43 -13.44 -12.09
CA CYS A 149 -20.07 -13.95 -12.30
C CYS A 149 -19.14 -12.86 -12.83
N ALA A 150 -19.59 -12.09 -13.82
CA ALA A 150 -18.80 -11.03 -14.44
C ALA A 150 -18.39 -9.97 -13.41
N ILE A 151 -19.32 -9.41 -12.63
CA ILE A 151 -18.98 -8.38 -11.63
C ILE A 151 -18.14 -8.93 -10.48
N LEU A 152 -18.40 -10.17 -10.03
CA LEU A 152 -17.61 -10.80 -8.97
C LEU A 152 -16.18 -11.13 -9.43
N SER A 153 -15.93 -11.27 -10.74
CA SER A 153 -14.57 -11.46 -11.26
C SER A 153 -13.63 -10.30 -10.93
N CYS A 154 -14.17 -9.09 -10.74
CA CYS A 154 -13.40 -7.91 -10.34
C CYS A 154 -12.71 -8.07 -8.98
N PHE A 155 -13.23 -8.93 -8.11
CA PHE A 155 -12.72 -9.13 -6.75
C PHE A 155 -11.60 -10.17 -6.66
N VAL A 156 -11.46 -11.02 -7.69
CA VAL A 156 -10.52 -12.16 -7.68
C VAL A 156 -9.44 -12.05 -8.76
N CYS A 157 -9.56 -11.09 -9.67
CA CYS A 157 -8.59 -10.83 -10.72
C CYS A 157 -7.45 -9.94 -10.22
N ASP A 158 -6.27 -10.53 -10.01
CA ASP A 158 -5.08 -9.77 -9.60
C ASP A 158 -4.22 -9.31 -10.78
N GLU A 159 -4.51 -9.75 -12.00
CA GLU A 159 -3.68 -9.46 -13.19
C GLU A 159 -3.91 -8.06 -13.72
N LYS A 160 -2.88 -7.43 -14.27
CA LYS A 160 -3.02 -6.18 -15.04
C LYS A 160 -3.16 -6.52 -16.51
N CYS A 161 -4.25 -6.08 -17.12
CA CYS A 161 -4.49 -6.17 -18.56
C CYS A 161 -3.85 -4.94 -19.22
N SER A 162 -3.10 -5.12 -20.31
CA SER A 162 -2.53 -3.99 -21.04
C SER A 162 -3.54 -3.33 -21.98
N GLU A 163 -4.58 -4.07 -22.37
CA GLU A 163 -5.70 -3.57 -23.15
C GLU A 163 -6.86 -3.12 -22.24
N ALA A 164 -7.49 -1.99 -22.58
CA ALA A 164 -8.70 -1.57 -21.90
C ALA A 164 -9.84 -2.56 -22.23
N PRO A 165 -10.50 -3.17 -21.22
CA PRO A 165 -11.58 -4.10 -21.48
C PRO A 165 -12.72 -3.37 -22.21
N LYS A 166 -13.16 -3.93 -23.35
CA LYS A 166 -14.32 -3.44 -24.08
C LYS A 166 -15.59 -3.93 -23.42
N LEU A 167 -15.90 -3.32 -22.27
CA LEU A 167 -17.07 -3.64 -21.46
C LEU A 167 -18.34 -3.55 -22.30
N CYS A 168 -19.10 -4.63 -22.31
CA CYS A 168 -20.45 -4.63 -22.86
C CYS A 168 -21.33 -3.60 -22.11
N GLU A 169 -22.28 -2.95 -22.81
CA GLU A 169 -23.18 -1.95 -22.22
C GLU A 169 -23.90 -2.50 -20.98
N ASP A 170 -24.28 -3.78 -21.00
CA ASP A 170 -24.96 -4.50 -19.91
C ASP A 170 -24.12 -4.65 -18.63
N LEU A 171 -22.78 -4.52 -18.72
CA LEU A 171 -21.86 -4.68 -17.59
C LEU A 171 -21.35 -3.34 -17.04
N SER A 172 -21.49 -2.26 -17.81
CA SER A 172 -21.04 -0.91 -17.44
C SER A 172 -21.79 -0.36 -16.23
N GLY A 173 -23.11 -0.56 -16.16
CA GLY A 173 -23.96 -0.10 -15.06
C GLY A 173 -23.58 -0.75 -13.71
N PRO A 174 -23.53 -2.08 -13.62
CA PRO A 174 -23.11 -2.78 -12.40
C PRO A 174 -21.69 -2.42 -11.96
N LEU A 175 -20.75 -2.30 -12.91
CA LEU A 175 -19.38 -1.87 -12.62
C LEU A 175 -19.35 -0.48 -11.99
N ARG A 176 -20.10 0.48 -12.56
CA ARG A 176 -20.18 1.84 -12.03
C ARG A 176 -20.75 1.86 -10.62
N GLN A 177 -21.82 1.11 -10.35
CA GLN A 177 -22.39 1.01 -9.00
C GLN A 177 -21.38 0.46 -7.99
N MET A 178 -20.64 -0.60 -8.36
CA MET A 178 -19.57 -1.15 -7.52
C MET A 178 -18.49 -0.09 -7.23
N GLN A 179 -18.03 0.64 -8.24
CA GLN A 179 -17.01 1.68 -8.07
C GLN A 179 -17.49 2.84 -7.19
N GLU A 180 -18.73 3.31 -7.38
CA GLU A 180 -19.34 4.35 -6.53
C GLU A 180 -19.42 3.92 -5.06
N MET A 181 -19.74 2.65 -4.81
CA MET A 181 -19.78 2.08 -3.46
C MET A 181 -18.38 1.92 -2.86
N ALA A 182 -17.39 1.50 -3.65
CA ALA A 182 -16.00 1.44 -3.22
C ALA A 182 -15.48 2.83 -2.80
N ARG A 183 -15.74 3.86 -3.61
CA ARG A 183 -15.42 5.26 -3.29
C ARG A 183 -16.07 5.72 -1.99
N ARG A 184 -17.34 5.38 -1.77
CA ARG A 184 -18.04 5.68 -0.52
C ARG A 184 -17.38 5.03 0.69
N ILE A 185 -16.98 3.76 0.60
CA ILE A 185 -16.27 3.05 1.68
C ILE A 185 -14.90 3.72 1.95
N ALA A 186 -14.16 4.07 0.89
CA ALA A 186 -12.89 4.77 1.03
C ALA A 186 -13.05 6.12 1.74
N LYS A 187 -14.05 6.91 1.35
CA LYS A 187 -14.38 8.18 2.00
C LYS A 187 -14.73 8.00 3.48
N VAL A 188 -15.59 7.03 3.81
CA VAL A 188 -15.94 6.72 5.21
C VAL A 188 -14.71 6.30 6.02
N SER A 189 -13.76 5.58 5.39
CA SER A 189 -12.50 5.17 5.99
C SER A 189 -11.58 6.35 6.29
N ASN A 190 -11.43 7.28 5.33
CA ASN A 190 -10.67 8.51 5.51
C ASN A 190 -11.24 9.40 6.61
N GLU A 191 -12.55 9.60 6.64
CA GLU A 191 -13.21 10.33 7.72
C GLU A 191 -13.07 9.64 9.10
N ALA A 192 -12.79 8.34 9.11
CA ALA A 192 -12.49 7.57 10.31
C ALA A 192 -10.99 7.60 10.70
N ARG A 193 -10.16 8.37 9.98
CA ARG A 193 -8.70 8.46 10.15
C ARG A 193 -7.95 7.17 9.80
N LEU A 194 -8.48 6.39 8.86
CA LEU A 194 -7.67 5.41 8.15
C LEU A 194 -7.10 6.10 6.91
N ASP A 195 -5.78 6.07 6.76
CA ASP A 195 -5.11 6.62 5.58
C ASP A 195 -5.32 5.66 4.40
N LEU A 196 -6.33 5.95 3.58
CA LEU A 196 -6.73 5.08 2.47
C LEU A 196 -6.98 5.93 1.23
N ASP A 197 -6.11 5.78 0.24
CA ASP A 197 -6.28 6.44 -1.04
C ASP A 197 -7.49 5.89 -1.81
N GLU A 198 -8.40 6.78 -2.22
CA GLU A 198 -9.68 6.41 -2.81
C GLU A 198 -9.50 5.71 -4.17
N GLU A 199 -8.66 6.27 -5.04
CA GLU A 199 -8.41 5.68 -6.37
C GLU A 199 -7.69 4.32 -6.22
N SER A 200 -6.68 4.24 -5.37
CA SER A 200 -5.98 2.98 -5.09
C SER A 200 -6.92 1.91 -4.55
N TYR A 201 -7.94 2.26 -3.76
CA TYR A 201 -8.93 1.31 -3.28
C TYR A 201 -9.85 0.81 -4.40
N VAL A 202 -10.33 1.71 -5.27
CA VAL A 202 -11.15 1.35 -6.43
C VAL A 202 -10.37 0.50 -7.44
N GLU A 203 -9.10 0.82 -7.68
CA GLU A 203 -8.22 0.11 -8.62
C GLU A 203 -7.89 -1.34 -8.21
N LYS A 204 -8.14 -1.71 -6.94
CA LYS A 204 -8.07 -3.12 -6.51
C LYS A 204 -9.06 -4.00 -7.25
N PHE A 205 -10.20 -3.44 -7.66
CA PHE A 205 -11.28 -4.18 -8.30
C PHE A 205 -11.17 -4.08 -9.82
N LYS A 206 -10.54 -5.08 -10.44
CA LYS A 206 -10.10 -5.00 -11.84
C LYS A 206 -11.16 -5.54 -12.81
N PRO A 207 -11.72 -4.72 -13.71
CA PRO A 207 -12.74 -5.15 -14.66
C PRO A 207 -12.20 -5.98 -15.84
N SER A 208 -10.90 -6.25 -15.88
CA SER A 208 -10.18 -6.83 -17.02
C SER A 208 -10.74 -8.17 -17.53
N LEU A 209 -11.30 -8.99 -16.64
CA LEU A 209 -11.86 -10.30 -16.99
C LEU A 209 -13.39 -10.32 -17.04
N MET A 210 -14.06 -9.19 -16.88
CA MET A 210 -15.53 -9.15 -16.82
C MET A 210 -16.18 -9.74 -18.08
N ASP A 211 -15.80 -9.26 -19.27
CA ASP A 211 -16.37 -9.73 -20.53
C ASP A 211 -15.99 -11.19 -20.83
N VAL A 212 -14.77 -11.60 -20.45
CA VAL A 212 -14.29 -12.98 -20.59
C VAL A 212 -15.12 -13.93 -19.75
N VAL A 213 -15.36 -13.57 -18.48
CA VAL A 213 -16.19 -14.36 -17.56
C VAL A 213 -17.65 -14.36 -18.00
N PHE A 214 -18.16 -13.23 -18.50
CA PHE A 214 -19.50 -13.15 -19.03
C PHE A 214 -19.70 -14.06 -20.26
N ALA A 215 -18.79 -14.01 -21.23
CA ALA A 215 -18.82 -14.87 -22.41
C ALA A 215 -18.71 -16.36 -22.03
N TRP A 216 -17.87 -16.70 -21.06
CA TRP A 216 -17.77 -18.06 -20.53
C TRP A 216 -19.09 -18.54 -19.93
N CYS A 217 -19.74 -17.71 -19.12
CA CYS A 217 -21.02 -18.03 -18.49
C CYS A 217 -22.16 -18.19 -19.50
N ASN A 218 -22.03 -17.58 -20.69
CA ASN A 218 -22.96 -17.70 -21.81
C ASN A 218 -22.59 -18.81 -22.83
N GLY A 219 -21.58 -19.64 -22.52
CA GLY A 219 -21.29 -20.85 -23.30
C GLY A 219 -20.18 -20.74 -24.35
N ALA A 220 -19.44 -19.62 -24.42
CA ALA A 220 -18.31 -19.47 -25.37
C ALA A 220 -17.21 -20.53 -25.15
N VAL A 221 -16.53 -21.00 -26.19
CA VAL A 221 -15.45 -21.99 -26.00
C VAL A 221 -14.18 -21.34 -25.47
N PHE A 222 -13.35 -22.09 -24.73
CA PHE A 222 -12.17 -21.51 -24.07
C PHE A 222 -11.19 -20.84 -25.06
N SER A 223 -11.05 -21.40 -26.27
CA SER A 223 -10.21 -20.82 -27.33
C SER A 223 -10.70 -19.47 -27.87
N GLU A 224 -11.99 -19.14 -27.72
CA GLU A 224 -12.52 -17.81 -28.02
C GLU A 224 -12.19 -16.82 -26.90
N LEU A 225 -12.28 -17.26 -25.64
CA LEU A 225 -11.93 -16.44 -24.48
C LEU A 225 -10.47 -15.96 -24.52
N CYS A 226 -9.53 -16.84 -24.88
CA CYS A 226 -8.11 -16.50 -25.00
C CYS A 226 -7.84 -15.43 -26.07
N LYS A 227 -8.78 -15.19 -27.00
CA LYS A 227 -8.64 -14.14 -28.03
C LYS A 227 -9.27 -12.81 -27.61
N MET A 228 -10.04 -12.79 -26.51
CA MET A 228 -10.71 -11.60 -26.00
C MET A 228 -9.82 -10.77 -25.07
N THR A 229 -8.71 -11.32 -24.59
CA THR A 229 -7.81 -10.69 -23.63
C THR A 229 -6.36 -11.14 -23.89
N ASP A 230 -5.41 -10.31 -23.49
CA ASP A 230 -3.97 -10.59 -23.47
C ASP A 230 -3.53 -11.34 -22.19
N ILE A 231 -4.45 -11.58 -21.24
CA ILE A 231 -4.16 -12.32 -20.01
C ILE A 231 -3.89 -13.79 -20.32
N PHE A 232 -2.79 -14.32 -19.77
CA PHE A 232 -2.41 -15.73 -19.92
C PHE A 232 -3.52 -16.69 -19.48
N GLU A 233 -3.67 -17.79 -20.23
CA GLU A 233 -4.74 -18.78 -20.06
C GLU A 233 -4.76 -19.38 -18.66
N GLY A 234 -3.57 -19.63 -18.08
CA GLY A 234 -3.44 -20.13 -16.72
C GLY A 234 -3.99 -19.16 -15.66
N SER A 235 -3.85 -17.85 -15.89
CA SER A 235 -4.41 -16.82 -15.01
C SER A 235 -5.93 -16.72 -15.15
N ILE A 236 -6.48 -16.90 -16.36
CA ILE A 236 -7.94 -17.01 -16.57
C ILE A 236 -8.49 -18.21 -15.79
N ILE A 237 -7.88 -19.38 -15.90
CA ILE A 237 -8.32 -20.60 -15.18
C ILE A 237 -8.25 -20.38 -13.66
N ARG A 238 -7.16 -19.78 -13.15
CA ARG A 238 -7.00 -19.47 -11.73
C ARG A 238 -8.08 -18.50 -11.24
N CYS A 239 -8.38 -17.45 -12.02
CA CYS A 239 -9.43 -16.49 -11.72
C CYS A 239 -10.80 -17.16 -11.61
N MET A 240 -11.16 -18.02 -12.58
CA MET A 240 -12.44 -18.74 -12.58
C MET A 240 -12.59 -19.69 -11.38
N ARG A 241 -11.51 -20.34 -10.94
CA ARG A 241 -11.51 -21.18 -9.74
C ARG A 241 -11.71 -20.38 -8.46
N ARG A 242 -11.02 -19.24 -8.32
CA ARG A 242 -11.22 -18.32 -7.18
C ARG A 242 -12.62 -17.71 -7.19
N LEU A 243 -13.14 -17.39 -8.37
CA LEU A 243 -14.50 -16.90 -8.54
C LEU A 243 -15.53 -17.94 -8.08
N GLU A 244 -15.30 -19.22 -8.35
CA GLU A 244 -16.15 -20.31 -7.87
C GLU A 244 -16.16 -20.40 -6.34
N GLU A 245 -15.01 -20.25 -5.70
CA GLU A 245 -14.90 -20.21 -4.24
C GLU A 245 -15.65 -18.99 -3.66
N LEU A 246 -15.46 -17.81 -4.27
CA LEU A 246 -16.18 -16.61 -3.88
C LEU A 246 -17.71 -16.79 -4.03
N LEU A 247 -18.18 -17.39 -5.13
CA LEU A 247 -19.60 -17.67 -5.33
C LEU A 247 -20.17 -18.59 -4.25
N ARG A 248 -19.40 -19.58 -3.76
CA ARG A 248 -19.84 -20.41 -2.62
C ARG A 248 -19.99 -19.60 -1.34
N GLN A 249 -19.10 -18.63 -1.10
CA GLN A 249 -19.22 -17.71 0.04
C GLN A 249 -20.45 -16.81 -0.12
N MET A 250 -20.72 -16.32 -1.33
CA MET A 250 -21.93 -15.55 -1.64
C MET A 250 -23.22 -16.34 -1.40
N VAL A 251 -23.21 -17.66 -1.64
CA VAL A 251 -24.33 -18.57 -1.26
C VAL A 251 -24.53 -18.58 0.26
N GLN A 252 -23.47 -18.73 1.06
CA GLN A 252 -23.58 -18.74 2.53
C GLN A 252 -24.00 -17.37 3.08
N ALA A 253 -23.47 -16.29 2.52
CA ALA A 253 -23.88 -14.93 2.83
C ALA A 253 -25.39 -14.72 2.56
N SER A 254 -25.90 -15.23 1.43
CA SER A 254 -27.33 -15.14 1.06
C SER A 254 -28.23 -15.94 2.01
N LYS A 255 -27.79 -17.13 2.42
CA LYS A 255 -28.46 -17.94 3.44
C LYS A 255 -28.56 -17.22 4.78
N THR A 256 -27.49 -16.55 5.19
CA THR A 256 -27.43 -15.79 6.45
C THR A 256 -28.42 -14.63 6.47
N ILE A 257 -28.68 -14.01 5.32
CA ILE A 257 -29.71 -12.95 5.18
C ILE A 257 -31.12 -13.54 5.09
N GLY A 258 -31.25 -14.81 4.71
CA GLY A 258 -32.53 -15.45 4.42
C GLY A 258 -33.08 -15.11 3.03
N ASN A 259 -32.22 -14.72 2.08
CA ASN A 259 -32.62 -14.39 0.72
C ASN A 259 -32.42 -15.61 -0.20
N THR A 260 -33.48 -16.39 -0.39
CA THR A 260 -33.49 -17.60 -1.21
C THR A 260 -33.25 -17.32 -2.69
N ASP A 261 -33.73 -16.18 -3.21
CA ASP A 261 -33.56 -15.82 -4.61
C ASP A 261 -32.09 -15.56 -4.96
N LEU A 262 -31.37 -14.88 -4.06
CA LEU A 262 -29.91 -14.69 -4.21
C LEU A 262 -29.15 -16.01 -4.05
N GLU A 263 -29.55 -16.85 -3.09
CA GLU A 263 -28.97 -18.19 -2.94
C GLU A 263 -29.08 -19.00 -4.25
N ASP A 264 -30.28 -19.11 -4.82
CA ASP A 264 -30.53 -19.88 -6.04
C ASP A 264 -29.80 -19.26 -7.25
N LYS A 265 -29.72 -17.94 -7.30
CA LYS A 265 -28.97 -17.21 -8.33
C LYS A 265 -27.48 -17.53 -8.28
N PHE A 266 -26.87 -17.48 -7.10
CA PHE A 266 -25.44 -17.82 -6.95
C PHE A 266 -25.18 -19.31 -7.14
N ASN A 267 -26.10 -20.20 -6.72
CA ASN A 267 -26.01 -21.63 -7.05
C ASN A 267 -26.06 -21.87 -8.57
N THR A 268 -26.89 -21.12 -9.29
CA THR A 268 -26.95 -21.17 -10.77
C THR A 268 -25.66 -20.65 -11.38
N ALA A 269 -25.12 -19.55 -10.86
CA ALA A 269 -23.82 -19.00 -11.26
C ALA A 269 -22.66 -20.01 -11.08
N ILE A 270 -22.67 -20.80 -10.01
CA ILE A 270 -21.70 -21.88 -9.78
C ILE A 270 -21.83 -22.98 -10.83
N LYS A 271 -23.05 -23.33 -11.25
CA LYS A 271 -23.27 -24.37 -12.27
C LYS A 271 -22.76 -23.94 -13.65
N ILE A 272 -23.01 -22.68 -14.05
CA ILE A 272 -22.61 -22.18 -15.38
C ILE A 272 -21.10 -21.96 -15.51
N ILE A 273 -20.43 -21.55 -14.43
CA ILE A 273 -18.97 -21.35 -14.48
C ILE A 273 -18.21 -22.69 -14.51
N LYS A 274 -18.77 -23.74 -13.89
CA LYS A 274 -18.17 -25.08 -13.79
C LYS A 274 -18.36 -25.93 -15.04
N ARG A 275 -17.49 -25.73 -16.04
CA ARG A 275 -17.44 -26.60 -17.20
C ARG A 275 -16.03 -26.77 -17.76
N ASP A 276 -15.86 -27.82 -18.56
CA ASP A 276 -14.70 -28.10 -19.42
C ASP A 276 -13.34 -27.92 -18.73
N ILE A 277 -12.37 -27.37 -19.48
CA ILE A 277 -10.95 -27.28 -19.13
C ILE A 277 -10.67 -26.50 -17.84
N VAL A 278 -11.53 -25.56 -17.47
CA VAL A 278 -11.34 -24.69 -16.30
C VAL A 278 -11.37 -25.50 -15.00
N PHE A 279 -12.18 -26.57 -14.96
CA PHE A 279 -12.38 -27.41 -13.78
C PHE A 279 -11.84 -28.85 -13.96
N ALA A 280 -10.94 -29.06 -14.93
CA ALA A 280 -10.24 -30.33 -15.05
C ALA A 280 -9.43 -30.66 -13.78
N SER A 281 -9.46 -31.94 -13.37
CA SER A 281 -8.71 -32.41 -12.20
C SER A 281 -7.20 -32.27 -12.41
N SER A 282 -6.47 -32.02 -11.32
CA SER A 282 -5.01 -32.06 -11.33
C SER A 282 -4.53 -33.47 -11.65
N LEU A 283 -3.37 -33.59 -12.31
CA LEU A 283 -2.68 -34.87 -12.52
C LEU A 283 -2.07 -35.44 -11.22
N TYR A 284 -1.98 -34.63 -10.16
CA TYR A 284 -1.42 -34.98 -8.85
C TYR A 284 -2.49 -35.37 -7.81
N LEU A 285 -3.76 -35.46 -8.23
CA LEU A 285 -4.89 -35.89 -7.40
C LEU A 285 -5.17 -37.39 -7.57
#